data_AF-A0AAE1WXK0-F1
#
_entry.id   AF-A0AAE1WXK0-F1
#
_cell.length_a   1.000
_cell.length_b   1.000
_cell.length_c   1.000
_cell.angle_alpha   90.00
_cell.angle_beta   90.00
_cell.angle_gamma   90.00
#
_symmetry.space_group_name_H-M   'P 1'
#
loop_
_entity.id
_entity.type
_entity.pdbx_description
1 polymer ?
#
loop_
_entity_poly.entity_id
_entity_poly.type
_entity_poly.pdbx_seq_one_letter_code
_entity_poly.pdbx_strand_id
1 'polypeptide(L)'
;MNSIEVPDFAYQNDVVDDFEDENLQTMAYIVSRMKSHIAVQLLIMQVVADLCKMHVQSLSLDTFTVIREIFLSTANHSSELKSETSLLLKLEKTCSVLEMSEPPLIHFENECYQNYLNFLHDLLMTNPSMSQENNIEAELVSVCEEVLQIYLDCAGFGRKAIREQMGQGGSTLPSGSVKEEELAARTPLVLSMMRILGSLERGCFRRYVSQLFPSLVDLVRSEHSSWEVQDVLSNILESCIGPLIME
;
A
#
# COMPACT_ATOMS: atom_id res chain seq x y z
N MET A 1 -32.20 15.73 -58.18
CA MET A 1 -31.46 16.78 -57.44
C MET A 1 -31.68 16.50 -55.97
N ASN A 2 -30.68 15.85 -55.36
CA ASN A 2 -30.69 15.44 -53.96
C ASN A 2 -30.23 16.62 -53.11
N SER A 3 -31.02 17.01 -52.11
CA SER A 3 -30.55 17.86 -51.02
C SER A 3 -30.07 16.94 -49.91
N ILE A 4 -28.77 16.96 -49.66
CA ILE A 4 -28.13 16.28 -48.54
C ILE A 4 -28.28 17.20 -47.32
N GLU A 5 -29.06 16.78 -46.33
CA GLU A 5 -29.04 17.39 -45.00
C GLU A 5 -27.74 16.98 -44.30
N VAL A 6 -26.93 17.98 -43.97
CA VAL A 6 -25.73 17.82 -43.16
C VAL A 6 -26.16 17.94 -41.69
N PRO A 7 -25.91 16.94 -40.83
CA PRO A 7 -26.16 17.07 -39.41
C PRO A 7 -25.20 18.10 -38.80
N ASP A 8 -25.75 19.06 -38.07
CA ASP A 8 -25.00 20.02 -37.27
C ASP A 8 -24.33 19.26 -36.12
N PHE A 9 -23.04 18.94 -36.29
CA PHE A 9 -22.21 18.44 -35.21
C PHE A 9 -21.90 19.62 -34.29
N ALA A 10 -22.82 19.91 -33.37
CA ALA A 10 -22.51 20.69 -32.20
C ALA A 10 -21.39 19.98 -31.45
N TYR A 11 -20.17 20.51 -31.58
CA TYR A 11 -19.06 20.18 -30.71
C TYR A 11 -19.52 20.44 -29.28
N GLN A 12 -19.72 19.35 -28.54
CA GLN A 12 -19.99 19.39 -27.11
C GLN A 12 -18.68 19.81 -26.42
N ASN A 13 -18.46 21.12 -26.40
CA ASN A 13 -17.37 21.81 -25.72
C ASN A 13 -17.84 22.34 -24.35
N ASP A 14 -18.76 21.63 -23.71
CA ASP A 14 -19.07 21.88 -22.29
C ASP A 14 -18.05 21.11 -21.44
N VAL A 15 -17.43 21.82 -20.49
CA VAL A 15 -16.41 21.37 -19.51
C VAL A 15 -14.93 21.69 -19.88
N VAL A 16 -14.67 22.88 -20.41
CA VAL A 16 -13.33 23.52 -20.30
C VAL A 16 -13.39 24.84 -19.51
N ASP A 17 -14.57 25.29 -19.07
CA ASP A 17 -14.80 26.65 -18.56
C ASP A 17 -14.80 26.78 -17.02
N ASP A 18 -13.96 26.03 -16.29
CA ASP A 18 -13.85 26.15 -14.81
C ASP A 18 -12.42 26.43 -14.30
N PHE A 19 -11.48 26.68 -15.20
CA PHE A 19 -10.09 26.97 -14.84
C PHE A 19 -9.80 28.47 -15.02
N GLU A 20 -10.36 29.30 -14.13
CA GLU A 20 -9.86 30.67 -13.96
C GLU A 20 -8.40 30.65 -13.45
N ASP A 21 -7.59 31.63 -13.85
CA ASP A 21 -6.15 31.66 -13.57
C ASP A 21 -5.82 31.68 -12.07
N GLU A 22 -6.70 32.29 -11.24
CA GLU A 22 -6.61 32.24 -9.77
C GLU A 22 -6.88 30.84 -9.20
N ASN A 23 -7.74 30.06 -9.87
CA ASN A 23 -8.03 28.67 -9.51
C ASN A 23 -6.82 27.77 -9.83
N LEU A 24 -6.15 28.00 -10.96
CA LEU A 24 -4.93 27.27 -11.35
C LEU A 24 -3.76 27.49 -10.38
N GLN A 25 -3.52 28.73 -9.93
CA GLN A 25 -2.49 29.00 -8.93
C GLN A 25 -2.79 28.32 -7.59
N THR A 26 -4.06 28.34 -7.17
CA THR A 26 -4.50 27.66 -5.95
C THR A 26 -4.30 26.14 -6.06
N MET A 27 -4.64 25.55 -7.21
CA MET A 27 -4.41 24.13 -7.48
C MET A 27 -2.92 23.77 -7.45
N ALA A 28 -2.07 24.56 -8.10
CA ALA A 28 -0.62 24.34 -8.11
C ALA A 28 -0.01 24.43 -6.70
N TYR A 29 -0.50 25.37 -5.89
CA TYR A 29 -0.13 25.49 -4.48
C TYR A 29 -0.51 24.24 -3.69
N ILE A 30 -1.73 23.73 -3.86
CA ILE A 30 -2.21 22.53 -3.16
C ILE A 30 -1.35 21.31 -3.52
N VAL A 31 -1.09 21.06 -4.80
CA VAL A 31 -0.24 19.95 -5.27
C VAL A 31 1.16 20.05 -4.67
N SER A 32 1.77 21.25 -4.73
CA SER A 32 3.11 21.49 -4.18
C SER A 32 3.15 21.28 -2.67
N ARG A 33 2.15 21.80 -1.94
CA ARG A 33 2.02 21.65 -0.50
C ARG A 33 1.87 20.18 -0.10
N MET A 34 1.08 19.41 -0.84
CA MET A 34 0.90 17.98 -0.61
C MET A 34 2.22 17.20 -0.76
N LYS A 35 2.99 17.48 -1.84
CA LYS A 35 4.34 16.91 -2.02
C LYS A 35 5.26 17.24 -0.86
N SER A 36 5.26 18.49 -0.40
CA SER A 36 6.07 18.91 0.76
C SER A 36 5.65 18.19 2.04
N HIS A 37 4.36 18.03 2.32
CA HIS A 37 3.90 17.29 3.51
C HIS A 37 4.32 15.83 3.48
N ILE A 38 4.16 15.15 2.34
CA ILE A 38 4.62 13.77 2.15
C ILE A 38 6.13 13.67 2.41
N ALA A 39 6.92 14.57 1.80
CA ALA A 39 8.37 14.56 1.99
C ALA A 39 8.77 14.77 3.47
N VAL A 40 8.11 15.70 4.18
CA VAL A 40 8.36 15.94 5.60
C VAL A 40 7.96 14.73 6.45
N GLN A 41 6.80 14.12 6.19
CA GLN A 41 6.37 12.92 6.90
C GLN A 41 7.37 11.77 6.71
N LEU A 42 7.81 11.51 5.47
CA LEU A 42 8.84 10.50 5.19
C LEU A 42 10.17 10.78 5.93
N LEU A 43 10.60 12.04 6.00
CA LEU A 43 11.79 12.41 6.76
C LEU A 43 11.61 12.18 8.26
N ILE A 44 10.44 12.47 8.83
CA ILE A 44 10.12 12.17 10.23
C ILE A 44 10.18 10.66 10.46
N MET A 45 9.57 9.87 9.58
CA MET A 45 9.60 8.40 9.67
C MET A 45 11.03 7.86 9.65
N GLN A 46 11.86 8.38 8.74
CA GLN A 46 13.27 8.00 8.63
C GLN A 46 14.04 8.33 9.91
N VAL A 47 13.90 9.54 10.44
CA VAL A 47 14.57 9.96 11.68
C VAL A 47 14.14 9.10 12.87
N VAL A 48 12.84 8.80 12.98
CA VAL A 48 12.32 7.92 14.03
C VAL A 48 12.89 6.50 13.86
N ALA A 49 12.88 5.94 12.66
CA ALA A 49 13.40 4.61 12.38
C ALA A 49 14.91 4.49 12.69
N ASP A 50 15.70 5.50 12.33
CA ASP A 50 17.14 5.53 12.63
C ASP A 50 17.41 5.63 14.13
N LEU A 51 16.64 6.46 14.84
CA LEU A 51 16.72 6.57 16.29
C LEU A 51 16.37 5.23 16.97
N CYS A 52 15.35 4.53 16.47
CA CYS A 52 14.98 3.20 16.94
C CYS A 52 16.13 2.22 16.75
N LYS A 53 16.69 2.12 15.55
CA LYS A 53 17.80 1.21 15.24
C LYS A 53 19.03 1.45 16.12
N MET A 54 19.34 2.72 16.42
CA MET A 54 20.44 3.07 17.30
C MET A 54 20.23 2.65 18.77
N HIS A 55 18.98 2.61 19.23
CA HIS A 55 18.66 2.49 20.65
C HIS A 55 17.69 1.33 20.99
N VAL A 56 17.44 0.40 20.07
CA VAL A 56 16.36 -0.59 20.16
C VAL A 56 16.43 -1.43 21.44
N GLN A 57 17.62 -1.78 21.93
CA GLN A 57 17.82 -2.56 23.17
C GLN A 57 17.58 -1.76 24.46
N SER A 58 17.49 -0.43 24.35
CA SER A 58 17.34 0.50 25.47
C SER A 58 16.02 1.28 25.45
N LEU A 59 15.11 0.94 24.54
CA LEU A 59 13.80 1.58 24.45
C LEU A 59 12.98 1.27 25.71
N SER A 60 12.50 2.31 26.38
CA SER A 60 11.50 2.15 27.43
C SER A 60 10.13 1.81 26.83
N LEU A 61 9.24 1.23 27.64
CA LEU A 61 7.86 0.93 27.23
C LEU A 61 7.11 2.19 26.76
N ASP A 62 7.29 3.32 27.45
CA ASP A 62 6.65 4.58 27.07
C ASP A 62 7.15 5.07 25.70
N THR A 63 8.48 4.99 25.48
CA THR A 63 9.09 5.42 24.22
C THR A 63 8.64 4.53 23.06
N PHE A 64 8.59 3.22 23.30
CA PHE A 64 8.05 2.25 22.35
C PHE A 64 6.61 2.58 21.97
N THR A 65 5.74 2.85 22.95
CA THR A 65 4.32 3.12 22.71
C THR A 65 4.15 4.35 21.82
N VAL A 66 4.89 5.42 22.10
CA VAL A 66 4.86 6.65 21.29
C VAL A 66 5.35 6.37 19.86
N ILE A 67 6.47 5.66 19.71
CA ILE A 67 7.03 5.35 18.39
C ILE A 67 6.08 4.48 17.58
N ARG A 68 5.51 3.44 18.21
CA ARG A 68 4.50 2.57 17.61
C ARG A 68 3.29 3.37 17.14
N GLU A 69 2.77 4.28 17.96
CA GLU A 69 1.65 5.15 17.59
C GLU A 69 1.99 6.06 16.40
N ILE A 70 3.21 6.59 16.32
CA ILE A 70 3.67 7.38 15.16
C ILE A 70 3.65 6.52 13.90
N PHE A 71 4.23 5.31 13.92
CA PHE A 71 4.24 4.40 12.77
C PHE A 71 2.82 4.02 12.34
N LEU A 72 2.00 3.56 13.28
CA LEU A 72 0.63 3.13 13.02
C LEU A 72 -0.24 4.28 12.48
N SER A 73 -0.21 5.45 13.13
CA SER A 73 -0.99 6.61 12.71
C SER A 73 -0.61 7.08 11.30
N THR A 74 0.69 7.09 10.99
CA THR A 74 1.17 7.52 9.67
C THR A 74 0.85 6.50 8.57
N ALA A 75 0.95 5.19 8.87
CA ALA A 75 0.54 4.14 7.94
C ALA A 75 -0.98 4.17 7.66
N ASN A 76 -1.80 4.33 8.71
CA ASN A 76 -3.24 4.49 8.53
C ASN A 76 -3.58 5.73 7.72
N HIS A 77 -2.91 6.85 7.98
CA HIS A 77 -3.12 8.10 7.25
C HIS A 77 -2.77 7.98 5.76
N SER A 78 -1.65 7.32 5.43
CA SER A 78 -1.25 7.13 4.03
C SER A 78 -2.19 6.17 3.29
N SER A 79 -2.68 5.13 3.96
CA SER A 79 -3.69 4.21 3.45
C SER A 79 -5.06 4.88 3.22
N GLU A 80 -5.52 5.69 4.19
CA GLU A 80 -6.74 6.49 4.04
C GLU A 80 -6.63 7.44 2.84
N LEU A 81 -5.51 8.14 2.73
CA LEU A 81 -5.24 9.05 1.61
C LEU A 81 -5.25 8.33 0.25
N LYS A 82 -4.72 7.10 0.17
CA LYS A 82 -4.77 6.28 -1.05
C LYS A 82 -6.19 5.81 -1.38
N SER A 83 -7.00 5.55 -0.35
CA SER A 83 -8.36 5.04 -0.52
C SER A 83 -9.35 6.07 -1.09
N GLU A 84 -9.04 7.37 -0.97
CA GLU A 84 -9.87 8.50 -1.41
C GLU A 84 -9.93 8.68 -2.93
N THR A 85 -10.57 7.74 -3.62
CA THR A 85 -10.57 7.65 -5.10
C THR A 85 -11.10 8.92 -5.77
N SER A 86 -12.09 9.59 -5.17
CA SER A 86 -12.66 10.82 -5.72
C SER A 86 -11.70 12.01 -5.67
N LEU A 87 -10.85 12.08 -4.64
CA LEU A 87 -9.81 13.10 -4.50
C LEU A 87 -8.63 12.80 -5.43
N LEU A 88 -8.27 11.52 -5.57
CA LEU A 88 -7.20 11.09 -6.48
C LEU A 88 -7.50 11.43 -7.94
N LEU A 89 -8.73 11.17 -8.41
CA LEU A 89 -9.13 11.53 -9.78
C LEU A 89 -9.09 13.05 -10.03
N LYS A 90 -9.47 13.84 -9.03
CA LYS A 90 -9.36 15.30 -9.10
C LYS A 90 -7.90 15.74 -9.13
N LEU A 91 -7.05 15.11 -8.32
CA LEU A 91 -5.63 15.38 -8.24
C LEU A 91 -4.91 15.03 -9.56
N GLU A 92 -5.17 13.86 -10.13
CA GLU A 92 -4.64 13.43 -11.44
C GLU A 92 -5.02 14.43 -12.53
N LYS A 93 -6.31 14.80 -12.62
CA LYS A 93 -6.79 15.81 -13.58
C LYS A 93 -6.09 17.16 -13.36
N THR A 94 -5.91 17.57 -12.11
CA THR A 94 -5.26 18.83 -11.74
C THR A 94 -3.79 18.83 -12.15
N CYS A 95 -3.07 17.75 -11.86
CA CYS A 95 -1.67 17.55 -12.27
C CYS A 95 -1.52 17.53 -13.79
N SER A 96 -2.44 16.87 -14.51
CA SER A 96 -2.46 16.87 -15.97
C SER A 96 -2.69 18.26 -16.57
N VAL A 97 -3.61 19.05 -16.01
CA VAL A 97 -3.88 20.43 -16.47
C VAL A 97 -2.71 21.36 -16.19
N LEU A 98 -2.04 21.19 -15.06
CA LEU A 98 -0.90 22.01 -14.65
C LEU A 98 0.45 21.53 -15.21
N GLU A 99 0.47 20.43 -15.97
CA GLU A 99 1.69 19.75 -16.42
C GLU A 99 2.68 19.45 -15.27
N MET A 100 2.15 19.17 -14.08
CA MET A 100 2.92 18.85 -12.89
C MET A 100 2.94 17.34 -12.66
N SER A 101 4.06 16.82 -12.11
CA SER A 101 4.05 15.44 -11.62
C SER A 101 3.04 15.25 -10.49
N GLU A 102 2.51 14.05 -10.34
CA GLU A 102 1.63 13.72 -9.23
C GLU A 102 2.40 13.64 -7.91
N PRO A 103 1.75 13.91 -6.77
CA PRO A 103 2.29 13.56 -5.46
C PRO A 103 2.55 12.04 -5.37
N PRO A 104 3.68 11.60 -4.78
CA PRO A 104 4.10 10.20 -4.81
C PRO A 104 3.36 9.34 -3.76
N LEU A 105 2.06 9.20 -3.90
CA LEU A 105 1.17 8.61 -2.90
C LEU A 105 1.42 7.12 -2.63
N ILE A 106 1.61 6.32 -3.69
CA ILE A 106 1.91 4.89 -3.55
C ILE A 106 3.26 4.70 -2.84
N HIS A 107 4.25 5.50 -3.21
CA HIS A 107 5.55 5.47 -2.54
C HIS A 107 5.43 5.86 -1.06
N PHE A 108 4.65 6.90 -0.75
CA PHE A 108 4.39 7.32 0.63
C PHE A 108 3.77 6.20 1.46
N GLU A 109 2.69 5.59 0.97
CA GLU A 109 2.04 4.45 1.63
C GLU A 109 3.01 3.29 1.84
N ASN A 110 3.79 2.95 0.80
CA ASN A 110 4.73 1.83 0.86
C ASN A 110 5.83 2.05 1.91
N GLU A 111 6.42 3.24 1.96
CA GLU A 111 7.46 3.57 2.93
C GLU A 111 6.91 3.59 4.36
N CYS A 112 5.68 4.05 4.58
CA CYS A 112 5.05 4.03 5.90
C CYS A 112 4.89 2.60 6.43
N TYR A 113 4.32 1.70 5.63
CA TYR A 113 4.19 0.28 6.01
C TYR A 113 5.56 -0.40 6.14
N GLN A 114 6.51 -0.10 5.26
CA GLN A 114 7.85 -0.68 5.31
C GLN A 114 8.56 -0.32 6.62
N ASN A 115 8.52 0.95 7.02
CA ASN A 115 9.13 1.40 8.27
C ASN A 115 8.45 0.76 9.49
N TYR A 116 7.12 0.64 9.46
CA TYR A 116 6.38 0.03 10.55
C TYR A 116 6.69 -1.48 10.68
N LEU A 117 6.70 -2.22 9.57
CA LEU A 117 7.07 -3.63 9.54
C LEU A 117 8.49 -3.86 10.06
N ASN A 118 9.45 -3.04 9.62
CA ASN A 118 10.84 -3.13 10.08
C ASN A 118 10.94 -2.87 11.59
N PHE A 119 10.24 -1.85 12.09
CA PHE A 119 10.23 -1.55 13.53
C PHE A 119 9.69 -2.71 14.36
N LEU A 120 8.54 -3.29 13.97
CA LEU A 120 7.94 -4.42 14.68
C LEU A 120 8.82 -5.67 14.61
N HIS A 121 9.42 -5.96 13.45
CA HIS A 121 10.31 -7.09 13.25
C HIS A 121 11.61 -6.94 14.04
N ASP A 122 12.28 -5.79 13.97
CA ASP A 122 13.50 -5.50 14.73
C ASP A 122 13.24 -5.64 16.23
N LEU A 123 12.09 -5.17 16.73
CA LEU A 123 11.72 -5.30 18.12
C LEU A 123 11.48 -6.76 18.54
N LEU A 124 10.77 -7.52 17.71
CA LEU A 124 10.52 -8.95 17.95
C LEU A 124 11.85 -9.73 18.05
N MET A 125 12.83 -9.39 17.23
CA MET A 125 14.15 -10.06 17.20
C MET A 125 15.10 -9.60 18.30
N THR A 126 15.01 -8.35 18.75
CA THR A 126 15.98 -7.77 19.69
C THR A 126 15.51 -7.77 21.14
N ASN A 127 14.20 -7.72 21.41
CA ASN A 127 13.64 -7.63 22.75
C ASN A 127 12.47 -8.62 22.98
N PRO A 128 12.75 -9.94 23.13
CA PRO A 128 11.70 -10.95 23.25
C PRO A 128 10.73 -10.74 24.43
N SER A 129 11.21 -10.27 25.59
CA SER A 129 10.37 -10.03 26.77
C SER A 129 9.32 -8.93 26.51
N MET A 130 9.76 -7.81 25.93
CA MET A 130 8.88 -6.69 25.58
C MET A 130 7.91 -7.08 24.46
N SER A 131 8.36 -7.92 23.52
CA SER A 131 7.55 -8.37 22.39
C SER A 131 6.35 -9.21 22.84
N GLN A 132 6.54 -10.06 23.85
CA GLN A 132 5.49 -10.91 24.42
C GLN A 132 4.48 -10.09 25.22
N GLU A 133 4.95 -9.12 26.01
CA GLU A 133 4.08 -8.26 26.84
C GLU A 133 3.10 -7.44 25.98
N ASN A 134 3.53 -7.00 24.79
CA ASN A 134 2.78 -6.09 23.93
C ASN A 134 2.13 -6.76 22.71
N ASN A 135 2.14 -8.10 22.62
CA ASN A 135 1.61 -8.84 21.47
C ASN A 135 2.17 -8.40 20.10
N ILE A 136 3.45 -8.02 20.06
CA ILE A 136 4.12 -7.51 18.85
C ILE A 136 4.06 -8.51 17.70
N GLU A 137 4.11 -9.80 18.01
CA GLU A 137 3.97 -10.87 17.04
C GLU A 137 2.62 -10.82 16.31
N ALA A 138 1.52 -10.69 17.04
CA ALA A 138 0.17 -10.64 16.46
C ALA A 138 -0.02 -9.37 15.64
N GLU A 139 0.53 -8.25 16.12
CA GLU A 139 0.52 -6.97 15.42
C GLU A 139 1.31 -7.04 14.11
N LEU A 140 2.53 -7.57 14.14
CA LEU A 140 3.37 -7.76 12.94
C LEU A 140 2.63 -8.59 11.89
N VAL A 141 2.02 -9.70 12.30
CA VAL A 141 1.24 -10.56 11.40
C VAL A 141 0.03 -9.83 10.82
N SER A 142 -0.68 -9.04 11.63
CA SER A 142 -1.81 -8.23 11.16
C SER A 142 -1.39 -7.23 10.09
N VAL A 143 -0.26 -6.54 10.28
CA VAL A 143 0.26 -5.58 9.29
C VAL A 143 0.74 -6.31 8.03
N CYS A 144 1.37 -7.49 8.16
CA CYS A 144 1.72 -8.32 7.01
C CYS A 144 0.50 -8.75 6.19
N GLU A 145 -0.59 -9.15 6.86
CA GLU A 145 -1.85 -9.48 6.19
C GLU A 145 -2.44 -8.28 5.44
N GLU A 146 -2.42 -7.10 6.06
CA GLU A 146 -2.90 -5.86 5.46
C GLU A 146 -2.12 -5.50 4.20
N VAL A 147 -0.79 -5.51 4.26
CA VAL A 147 0.10 -5.27 3.11
C VAL A 147 -0.16 -6.27 1.99
N LEU A 148 -0.32 -7.54 2.34
CA LEU A 148 -0.65 -8.58 1.36
C LEU A 148 -2.01 -8.34 0.71
N GLN A 149 -3.02 -7.97 1.49
CA GLN A 149 -4.35 -7.67 0.99
C GLN A 149 -4.34 -6.48 0.04
N ILE A 150 -3.61 -5.41 0.36
CA ILE A 150 -3.44 -4.24 -0.52
C ILE A 150 -2.85 -4.67 -1.88
N TYR A 151 -1.84 -5.54 -1.88
CA TYR A 151 -1.26 -6.04 -3.13
C TYR A 151 -2.23 -6.91 -3.93
N LEU A 152 -2.96 -7.80 -3.26
CA LEU A 152 -3.96 -8.66 -3.89
C LEU A 152 -5.12 -7.86 -4.48
N ASP A 153 -5.54 -6.78 -3.80
CA ASP A 153 -6.53 -5.84 -4.31
C ASP A 153 -6.07 -5.22 -5.64
N CYS A 154 -4.79 -4.84 -5.75
CA CYS A 154 -4.19 -4.37 -7.00
C CYS A 154 -4.09 -5.48 -8.07
N ALA A 155 -3.78 -6.71 -7.66
CA ALA A 155 -3.63 -7.88 -8.54
C ALA A 155 -4.97 -8.53 -8.97
N GLY A 156 -6.10 -7.92 -8.63
CA GLY A 156 -7.43 -8.38 -9.05
C GLY A 156 -8.04 -9.48 -8.18
N PHE A 157 -7.43 -9.83 -7.04
CA PHE A 157 -7.88 -10.86 -6.10
C PHE A 157 -8.43 -10.31 -4.78
N GLY A 158 -8.65 -8.99 -4.72
CA GLY A 158 -9.19 -8.38 -3.52
C GLY A 158 -10.57 -8.87 -3.10
N ARG A 159 -10.82 -8.99 -1.78
CA ARG A 159 -12.16 -9.29 -1.23
C ARG A 159 -13.23 -8.30 -1.73
N LYS A 160 -12.84 -7.07 -2.08
CA LYS A 160 -13.71 -6.06 -2.69
C LYS A 160 -14.07 -6.37 -4.15
N ALA A 161 -13.12 -6.86 -4.96
CA ALA A 161 -13.36 -7.21 -6.36
C ALA A 161 -14.37 -8.36 -6.53
N ILE A 162 -14.36 -9.34 -5.62
CA ILE A 162 -15.35 -10.44 -5.61
C ILE A 162 -16.76 -9.92 -5.27
N ARG A 163 -16.86 -8.89 -4.43
CA ARG A 163 -18.14 -8.29 -4.01
C ARG A 163 -18.73 -7.37 -5.08
N GLU A 164 -17.87 -6.65 -5.80
CA GLU A 164 -18.25 -5.81 -6.95
C GLU A 164 -18.63 -6.65 -8.18
N GLN A 165 -18.02 -7.82 -8.39
CA GLN A 165 -18.45 -8.74 -9.46
C GLN A 165 -19.88 -9.30 -9.25
N MET A 166 -20.37 -9.34 -8.01
CA MET A 166 -21.75 -9.78 -7.69
C MET A 166 -22.77 -8.63 -7.64
N GLY A 167 -22.34 -7.37 -7.70
CA GLY A 167 -23.20 -6.19 -7.64
C GLY A 167 -23.01 -5.30 -8.87
N GLN A 168 -24.00 -5.29 -9.77
CA GLN A 168 -24.05 -4.40 -10.94
C GLN A 168 -23.72 -2.94 -10.59
N GLY A 169 -22.80 -2.32 -11.35
CA GLY A 169 -22.71 -0.85 -11.43
C GLY A 169 -21.30 -0.30 -11.67
N GLY A 170 -20.92 -0.22 -12.95
CA GLY A 170 -19.92 0.70 -13.52
C GLY A 170 -18.82 1.25 -12.62
N SER A 171 -17.82 0.43 -12.26
CA SER A 171 -16.51 0.96 -11.89
C SER A 171 -15.69 1.06 -13.17
N THR A 172 -15.29 2.27 -13.55
CA THR A 172 -14.34 2.51 -14.63
C THR A 172 -13.05 1.78 -14.28
N LEU A 173 -12.88 0.61 -14.87
CA LEU A 173 -11.70 -0.23 -14.69
C LEU A 173 -10.47 0.61 -15.07
N PRO A 174 -9.50 0.80 -14.17
CA PRO A 174 -8.24 1.43 -14.55
C PRO A 174 -7.65 0.65 -15.71
N SER A 175 -7.20 1.36 -16.75
CA SER A 175 -6.50 0.76 -17.89
C SER A 175 -5.40 -0.18 -17.41
N GLY A 176 -5.21 -1.32 -18.10
CA GLY A 176 -4.27 -2.37 -17.67
C GLY A 176 -2.86 -1.86 -17.33
N SER A 177 -2.39 -0.81 -18.01
CA SER A 177 -1.11 -0.16 -17.74
C SER A 177 -0.99 0.48 -16.35
N VAL A 178 -2.06 1.09 -15.83
CA VAL A 178 -2.06 1.77 -14.52
C VAL A 178 -2.00 0.73 -13.40
N LYS A 179 -2.67 -0.40 -13.59
CA LYS A 179 -2.60 -1.52 -12.62
C LYS A 179 -1.22 -2.17 -12.58
N GLU A 180 -0.60 -2.36 -13.74
CA GLU A 180 0.78 -2.88 -13.82
C GLU A 180 1.78 -1.94 -13.16
N GLU A 181 1.62 -0.62 -13.32
CA GLU A 181 2.49 0.37 -12.67
C GLU A 181 2.32 0.38 -11.15
N GLU A 182 1.08 0.35 -10.64
CA GLU A 182 0.84 0.27 -9.18
C GLU A 182 1.39 -1.06 -8.60
N LEU A 183 1.19 -2.19 -9.30
CA LEU A 183 1.76 -3.48 -8.87
C LEU A 183 3.28 -3.48 -8.84
N ALA A 184 3.92 -2.88 -9.85
CA ALA A 184 5.37 -2.73 -9.89
C ALA A 184 5.85 -1.86 -8.71
N ALA A 185 5.18 -0.75 -8.42
CA ALA A 185 5.51 0.12 -7.31
C ALA A 185 5.33 -0.55 -5.94
N ARG A 186 4.34 -1.44 -5.78
CA ARG A 186 4.06 -2.17 -4.53
C ARG A 186 4.93 -3.41 -4.31
N THR A 187 5.52 -3.95 -5.37
CA THR A 187 6.31 -5.19 -5.32
C THR A 187 7.44 -5.17 -4.26
N PRO A 188 8.25 -4.09 -4.11
CA PRO A 188 9.30 -4.05 -3.09
C PRO A 188 8.80 -4.25 -1.66
N LEU A 189 7.67 -3.61 -1.31
CA LEU A 189 7.08 -3.73 0.02
C LEU A 189 6.60 -5.16 0.29
N VAL A 190 5.93 -5.78 -0.67
CA VAL A 190 5.44 -7.16 -0.52
C VAL A 190 6.59 -8.15 -0.40
N LEU A 191 7.64 -8.01 -1.19
CA LEU A 191 8.83 -8.85 -1.06
C LEU A 191 9.47 -8.72 0.32
N SER A 192 9.56 -7.50 0.84
CA SER A 192 10.08 -7.23 2.18
C SER A 192 9.22 -7.87 3.27
N MET A 193 7.90 -7.67 3.20
CA MET A 193 6.92 -8.30 4.08
C MET A 193 7.00 -9.83 4.06
N MET A 194 7.09 -10.43 2.86
CA MET A 194 7.22 -11.87 2.71
C MET A 194 8.52 -12.42 3.30
N ARG A 195 9.65 -11.70 3.12
CA ARG A 195 10.91 -12.06 3.78
C ARG A 195 10.82 -11.98 5.30
N ILE A 196 10.12 -10.97 5.82
CA ILE A 196 9.82 -10.87 7.26
C ILE A 196 9.03 -12.09 7.72
N LEU A 197 7.93 -12.45 7.04
CA LEU A 197 7.15 -13.65 7.36
C LEU A 197 7.98 -14.94 7.31
N GLY A 198 8.80 -15.11 6.29
CA GLY A 198 9.69 -16.28 6.14
C GLY A 198 10.80 -16.35 7.19
N SER A 199 11.13 -15.23 7.84
CA SER A 199 12.12 -15.17 8.93
C SER A 199 11.53 -15.50 10.31
N LEU A 200 10.20 -15.58 10.44
CA LEU A 200 9.54 -15.91 11.70
C LEU A 200 9.83 -17.35 12.11
N GLU A 201 9.96 -17.58 13.42
CA GLU A 201 10.12 -18.94 13.94
C GLU A 201 8.94 -19.84 13.54
N ARG A 202 9.21 -21.13 13.32
CA ARG A 202 8.20 -22.12 12.91
C ARG A 202 6.97 -22.15 13.84
N GLY A 203 7.19 -21.97 15.15
CA GLY A 203 6.13 -21.90 16.14
C GLY A 203 5.22 -20.68 15.96
N CYS A 204 5.79 -19.53 15.61
CA CYS A 204 5.04 -18.30 15.31
C CYS A 204 4.21 -18.49 14.04
N PHE A 205 4.84 -18.92 12.93
CA PHE A 205 4.12 -19.12 11.67
C PHE A 205 2.95 -20.13 11.82
N ARG A 206 3.16 -21.22 12.59
CA ARG A 206 2.10 -22.19 12.88
C ARG A 206 0.89 -21.59 13.58
N ARG A 207 1.07 -20.60 14.46
CA ARG A 207 -0.04 -19.92 15.16
C ARG A 207 -0.93 -19.15 14.20
N TYR A 208 -0.36 -18.52 13.16
CA TYR A 208 -1.09 -17.64 12.25
C TYR A 208 -1.28 -18.22 10.85
N VAL A 209 -0.87 -19.46 10.59
CA VAL A 209 -1.02 -20.08 9.27
C VAL A 209 -2.48 -20.06 8.80
N SER A 210 -3.44 -20.24 9.69
CA SER A 210 -4.87 -20.20 9.33
C SER A 210 -5.34 -18.83 8.84
N GLN A 211 -4.69 -17.75 9.30
CA GLN A 211 -4.95 -16.37 8.90
C GLN A 211 -4.22 -16.02 7.60
N LEU A 212 -2.94 -16.40 7.49
CA LEU A 212 -2.09 -16.02 6.36
C LEU A 212 -2.30 -16.89 5.10
N PHE A 213 -2.60 -18.18 5.30
CA PHE A 213 -2.64 -19.14 4.19
C PHE A 213 -3.65 -18.80 3.09
N PRO A 214 -4.89 -18.36 3.39
CA PRO A 214 -5.83 -17.95 2.35
C PRO A 214 -5.24 -16.88 1.42
N SER A 215 -4.62 -15.83 1.99
CA SER A 215 -4.01 -14.74 1.22
C SER A 215 -2.79 -15.20 0.43
N LEU A 216 -2.00 -16.15 0.95
CA LEU A 216 -0.89 -16.76 0.19
C LEU A 216 -1.41 -17.59 -1.00
N VAL A 217 -2.53 -18.30 -0.84
CA VAL A 217 -3.18 -19.03 -1.94
C VAL A 217 -3.73 -18.06 -2.99
N ASP A 218 -4.34 -16.96 -2.57
CA ASP A 218 -4.81 -15.91 -3.48
C ASP A 218 -3.64 -15.27 -4.22
N LEU A 219 -2.47 -15.12 -3.58
CA LEU A 219 -1.24 -14.65 -4.23
C LEU A 219 -0.78 -15.59 -5.35
N VAL A 220 -0.76 -16.91 -5.12
CA VAL A 220 -0.45 -17.91 -6.16
C VAL A 220 -1.39 -17.80 -7.37
N ARG A 221 -2.67 -17.50 -7.11
CA ARG A 221 -3.70 -17.40 -8.13
C ARG A 221 -3.72 -16.05 -8.85
N SER A 222 -3.04 -15.05 -8.29
CA SER A 222 -3.11 -13.67 -8.78
C SER A 222 -2.38 -13.46 -10.10
N GLU A 223 -2.89 -12.55 -10.93
CA GLU A 223 -2.29 -12.17 -12.21
C GLU A 223 -1.21 -11.10 -11.95
N HIS A 224 -0.16 -11.46 -11.20
CA HIS A 224 1.00 -10.60 -10.97
C HIS A 224 2.17 -11.02 -11.86
N SER A 225 2.90 -10.05 -12.40
CA SER A 225 4.02 -10.30 -13.33
C SER A 225 5.39 -10.46 -12.63
N SER A 226 5.44 -10.32 -11.30
CA SER A 226 6.69 -10.34 -10.55
C SER A 226 7.16 -11.77 -10.26
N TRP A 227 8.20 -12.19 -10.97
CA TRP A 227 8.88 -13.47 -10.75
C TRP A 227 9.52 -13.56 -9.35
N GLU A 228 9.99 -12.44 -8.80
CA GLU A 228 10.59 -12.40 -7.46
C GLU A 228 9.57 -12.74 -6.38
N VAL A 229 8.32 -12.29 -6.56
CA VAL A 229 7.23 -12.61 -5.63
C VAL A 229 6.94 -14.11 -5.66
N GLN A 230 6.96 -14.73 -6.84
CA GLN A 230 6.77 -16.18 -6.98
C GLN A 230 7.92 -16.99 -6.35
N ASP A 231 9.16 -16.53 -6.50
CA ASP A 231 10.33 -17.17 -5.91
C ASP A 231 10.28 -17.13 -4.38
N VAL A 232 10.03 -15.95 -3.79
CA VAL A 232 9.91 -15.81 -2.33
C VAL A 232 8.70 -16.57 -1.80
N LEU A 233 7.58 -16.58 -2.53
CA LEU A 233 6.40 -17.36 -2.16
C LEU A 233 6.70 -18.85 -2.10
N SER A 234 7.38 -19.37 -3.13
CA SER A 234 7.78 -20.78 -3.19
C SER A 234 8.67 -21.14 -1.99
N ASN A 235 9.65 -20.29 -1.67
CA ASN A 235 10.52 -20.45 -0.51
C ASN A 235 9.73 -20.49 0.82
N ILE A 236 8.71 -19.63 1.00
CA ILE A 236 7.85 -19.64 2.19
C ILE A 236 7.02 -20.92 2.26
N LEU A 237 6.40 -21.32 1.14
CA LEU A 237 5.59 -22.54 1.09
C LEU A 237 6.44 -23.77 1.44
N GLU A 238 7.66 -23.87 0.92
CA GLU A 238 8.58 -24.97 1.20
C GLU A 238 9.12 -24.97 2.63
N SER A 239 9.53 -23.81 3.14
CA SER A 239 10.21 -23.71 4.45
C SER A 239 9.26 -23.63 5.64
N CYS A 240 8.12 -22.95 5.48
CA CYS A 240 7.15 -22.71 6.55
C CYS A 240 5.98 -23.70 6.52
N ILE A 241 5.40 -23.96 5.33
CA ILE A 241 4.16 -24.77 5.21
C ILE A 241 4.45 -26.25 5.03
N GLY A 242 5.38 -26.62 4.14
CA GLY A 242 5.73 -28.01 3.86
C GLY A 242 5.96 -28.85 5.13
N PRO A 243 6.77 -28.38 6.08
CA PRO A 243 7.01 -29.09 7.34
C PRO A 243 5.76 -29.26 8.22
N LEU A 244 4.80 -28.33 8.16
CA LEU A 244 3.55 -28.44 8.94
C LEU A 244 2.59 -29.51 8.39
N ILE A 245 2.71 -29.86 7.12
CA ILE A 245 1.90 -30.91 6.46
C ILE A 245 2.53 -32.29 6.66
N MET A 246 3.85 -32.35 6.83
CA MET A 246 4.61 -33.60 6.99
C MET A 246 4.66 -34.11 8.44
N GLU A 247 4.21 -33.32 9.41
CA GLU A 247 3.98 -33.71 10.82
C GLU A 247 2.64 -34.43 11.02
#